data_AF-A0A2S5TJ68-F1
#
_entry.id   AF-A0A2S5TJ68-F1
#
_cell.length_a   1.000
_cell.length_b   1.000
_cell.length_c   1.000
_cell.angle_alpha   90.00
_cell.angle_beta   90.00
_cell.angle_gamma   90.00
#
_symmetry.space_group_name_H-M   'P 1'
#
loop_
_entity.id
_entity.type
_entity.pdbx_description
1 polymer ?
#
loop_
_entity_poly.entity_id
_entity_poly.type
_entity_poly.pdbx_seq_one_letter_code
_entity_poly.pdbx_strand_id
1 'polypeptide(L)'
;MFSILLPGYLVGIIKFTMMLAVLLFWFAAMLPGVLLKLLPVAAVRRAASRYCVWIAAQWVGSNHLLYRFIHPMQWDIDVRGRMEPGKSYLLISNHQSWADILVLFDLLHGRTPFARFFMKQQLLLVPIIGLVCWAMDFPFMKRHSREAVAANPALRGQDLATTRRACEIYRREPVTVVNFLEGTRFTEAKRVASGSPYKHLLKPKAAGLSFTLNAMGEQFAGIIDVTIAYQPSGKGLVWSWLCGEQDQLAMHVDLLPLPAELLHGDYDGDAEFRTRFQAWVNGLWQRKDARLERMLGDRPALSPTQAAHS
;
A
#
# COMPACT_ATOMS: atom_id res chain seq x y z
N MET A 1 9.52 12.85 -23.12
CA MET A 1 10.32 13.66 -24.07
C MET A 1 10.96 14.87 -23.40
N PHE A 2 10.28 15.60 -22.51
CA PHE A 2 10.86 16.73 -21.76
C PHE A 2 12.04 16.35 -20.83
N SER A 3 12.03 15.15 -20.24
CA SER A 3 13.07 14.69 -19.31
C SER A 3 14.42 14.36 -19.95
N ILE A 4 14.47 14.16 -21.27
CA ILE A 4 15.73 13.88 -21.99
C ILE A 4 16.57 15.17 -22.13
N LEU A 5 15.93 16.34 -22.00
CA LEU A 5 16.53 17.65 -22.25
C LEU A 5 16.80 18.46 -20.97
N LEU A 6 16.31 18.02 -19.81
CA LEU A 6 16.40 18.75 -18.54
C LEU A 6 17.17 17.95 -17.49
N PRO A 7 18.02 18.60 -16.68
CA PRO A 7 18.63 17.99 -15.51
C PRO A 7 17.59 17.32 -14.59
N GLY A 8 17.93 16.16 -14.03
CA GLY A 8 16.99 15.35 -13.24
C GLY A 8 16.36 16.09 -12.06
N TYR A 9 17.05 17.04 -11.44
CA TYR A 9 16.48 17.85 -10.35
C TYR A 9 15.37 18.79 -10.84
N LEU A 10 15.50 19.40 -12.03
CA LEU A 10 14.45 20.23 -12.62
C LEU A 10 13.23 19.38 -12.97
N VAL A 11 13.45 18.18 -13.52
CA VAL A 11 12.38 17.20 -13.76
C VAL A 11 11.66 16.88 -12.46
N GLY A 12 12.41 16.63 -11.38
CA GLY A 12 11.86 16.37 -10.05
C GLY A 12 10.99 17.51 -9.52
N ILE A 13 11.45 18.76 -9.66
CA ILE A 13 10.70 19.96 -9.23
C ILE A 13 9.42 20.14 -10.04
N ILE A 14 9.50 20.02 -11.37
CA ILE A 14 8.34 20.14 -12.26
C ILE A 14 7.31 19.05 -11.92
N LYS A 15 7.75 17.79 -11.82
CA LYS A 15 6.89 16.66 -11.48
C LYS A 15 6.23 16.84 -10.12
N PHE A 16 6.99 17.24 -9.10
CA PHE A 16 6.45 17.50 -7.77
C PHE A 16 5.39 18.62 -7.80
N THR A 17 5.69 19.72 -8.48
CA THR A 17 4.76 20.86 -8.63
C THR A 17 3.47 20.44 -9.31
N MET A 18 3.56 19.69 -10.41
CA MET A 18 2.38 19.19 -11.12
C MET A 18 1.58 18.20 -10.29
N MET A 19 2.25 17.28 -9.57
CA MET A 19 1.57 16.35 -8.65
C MET A 19 0.85 17.08 -7.53
N LEU A 20 1.46 18.14 -6.98
CA LEU A 20 0.83 18.98 -5.97
C LEU A 20 -0.39 19.73 -6.53
N ALA A 21 -0.29 20.30 -7.73
CA ALA A 21 -1.42 20.95 -8.39
C ALA A 21 -2.59 19.98 -8.62
N VAL A 22 -2.29 18.76 -9.12
CA VAL A 22 -3.28 17.68 -9.30
C VAL A 22 -3.91 17.28 -7.97
N LEU A 23 -3.11 17.15 -6.90
CA LEU A 23 -3.61 16.86 -5.56
C LEU A 23 -4.57 17.96 -5.07
N LEU A 24 -4.19 19.24 -5.17
CA LEU A 24 -5.00 20.36 -4.70
C LEU A 24 -6.30 20.49 -5.49
N PHE A 25 -6.25 20.30 -6.82
CA PHE A 25 -7.44 20.30 -7.67
C PHE A 25 -8.44 19.23 -7.24
N TRP A 26 -8.01 17.97 -7.13
CA TRP A 26 -8.90 16.87 -6.76
C TRP A 26 -9.34 16.94 -5.29
N PHE A 27 -8.49 17.46 -4.40
CA PHE A 27 -8.89 17.75 -3.03
C PHE A 27 -10.03 18.77 -2.97
N ALA A 28 -9.92 19.89 -3.70
CA ALA A 28 -10.98 20.88 -3.80
C ALA A 28 -12.27 20.28 -4.40
N ALA A 29 -12.14 19.47 -5.45
CA ALA A 29 -13.26 18.75 -6.05
C ALA A 29 -13.91 17.73 -5.10
N MET A 30 -13.19 17.19 -4.12
CA MET A 30 -13.74 16.27 -3.12
C MET A 30 -14.60 16.98 -2.05
N LEU A 31 -14.37 18.26 -1.78
CA LEU A 31 -15.00 19.00 -0.67
C LEU A 31 -16.54 18.93 -0.66
N PRO A 32 -17.27 19.04 -1.79
CA PRO A 32 -18.73 18.85 -1.77
C PRO A 32 -19.15 17.50 -1.19
N GLY A 33 -18.44 16.42 -1.53
CA GLY A 33 -18.67 15.09 -0.96
C GLY A 33 -18.39 15.03 0.53
N VAL A 34 -17.30 15.66 0.98
CA VAL A 34 -16.97 15.78 2.41
C VAL A 34 -18.09 16.46 3.18
N LEU A 35 -18.60 17.60 2.67
CA LEU A 35 -19.68 18.36 3.30
C LEU A 35 -20.97 17.55 3.36
N LEU A 36 -21.35 16.89 2.26
CA LEU A 36 -22.53 16.01 2.22
C LEU A 36 -22.43 14.85 3.21
N LYS A 37 -21.23 14.31 3.44
CA LYS A 37 -20.99 13.21 4.38
C LYS A 37 -21.23 13.62 5.85
N LEU A 38 -21.17 14.91 6.18
CA LEU A 38 -21.47 15.39 7.54
C LEU A 38 -22.95 15.23 7.89
N LEU A 39 -23.85 15.26 6.90
CA LEU A 39 -25.28 15.13 7.11
C LEU A 39 -25.62 13.77 7.75
N PRO A 40 -26.49 13.71 8.77
CA PRO A 40 -26.80 12.48 9.53
C PRO A 40 -27.77 11.53 8.79
N VAL A 41 -27.74 11.50 7.45
CA VAL A 41 -28.62 10.67 6.62
C VAL A 41 -27.81 9.55 5.98
N ALA A 42 -28.09 8.30 6.35
CA ALA A 42 -27.27 7.15 5.97
C ALA A 42 -27.13 6.97 4.44
N ALA A 43 -28.18 7.23 3.67
CA ALA A 43 -28.12 7.16 2.20
C ALA A 43 -27.21 8.24 1.60
N VAL A 44 -27.29 9.47 2.14
CA VAL A 44 -26.46 10.60 1.72
C VAL A 44 -24.99 10.33 2.05
N ARG A 45 -24.69 9.83 3.26
CA ARG A 45 -23.33 9.45 3.66
C ARG A 45 -22.71 8.41 2.74
N ARG A 46 -23.47 7.38 2.35
CA ARG A 46 -23.01 6.37 1.38
C ARG A 46 -22.78 6.95 -0.01
N ALA A 47 -23.70 7.77 -0.51
CA ALA A 47 -23.53 8.44 -1.80
C ALA A 47 -22.30 9.37 -1.81
N ALA A 48 -22.13 10.16 -0.76
CA ALA A 48 -20.98 11.03 -0.55
C ALA A 48 -19.66 10.25 -0.51
N SER A 49 -19.62 9.11 0.19
CA SER A 49 -18.41 8.28 0.28
C SER A 49 -18.04 7.67 -1.07
N ARG A 50 -19.03 7.16 -1.83
CA ARG A 50 -18.81 6.69 -3.21
C ARG A 50 -18.31 7.81 -4.13
N TYR A 51 -18.84 9.02 -4.00
CA TYR A 51 -18.35 10.19 -4.72
C TYR A 51 -16.90 10.52 -4.38
N CYS A 52 -16.55 10.54 -3.08
CA CYS A 52 -15.17 10.78 -2.64
C CYS A 52 -14.20 9.71 -3.19
N VAL A 53 -14.59 8.44 -3.15
CA VAL A 53 -13.79 7.34 -3.73
C VAL A 53 -13.65 7.50 -5.24
N TRP A 54 -14.71 7.91 -5.94
CA TRP A 54 -14.64 8.21 -7.37
C TRP A 54 -13.66 9.35 -7.68
N ILE A 55 -13.72 10.46 -6.94
CA ILE A 55 -12.76 11.57 -7.04
C ILE A 55 -11.33 11.07 -6.82
N ALA A 56 -11.10 10.25 -5.79
CA ALA A 56 -9.77 9.70 -5.53
C ALA A 56 -9.28 8.78 -6.65
N ALA A 57 -10.18 8.01 -7.28
CA ALA A 57 -9.84 7.23 -8.45
C ALA A 57 -9.45 8.13 -9.65
N GLN A 58 -10.13 9.26 -9.85
CA GLN A 58 -9.74 10.23 -10.88
C GLN A 58 -8.39 10.90 -10.58
N TRP A 59 -8.10 11.18 -9.29
CA TRP A 59 -6.79 11.65 -8.86
C TRP A 59 -5.68 10.63 -9.18
N VAL A 60 -5.92 9.34 -8.92
CA VAL A 60 -4.98 8.28 -9.33
C VAL A 60 -4.82 8.24 -10.85
N GLY A 61 -5.91 8.30 -11.61
CA GLY A 61 -5.86 8.31 -13.08
C GLY A 61 -5.10 9.53 -13.65
N SER A 62 -5.27 10.70 -13.04
CA SER A 62 -4.53 11.91 -13.42
C SER A 62 -3.03 11.76 -13.16
N ASN A 63 -2.67 11.17 -12.02
CA ASN A 63 -1.29 10.85 -11.68
C ASN A 63 -0.70 9.78 -12.62
N HIS A 64 -1.46 8.74 -12.94
CA HIS A 64 -1.09 7.68 -13.87
C HIS A 64 -0.69 8.25 -15.24
N LEU A 65 -1.48 9.20 -15.75
CA LEU A 65 -1.18 9.93 -16.98
C LEU A 65 0.06 10.82 -16.81
N LEU A 66 0.11 11.63 -15.76
CA LEU A 66 1.23 12.53 -15.46
C LEU A 66 2.57 11.77 -15.40
N TYR A 67 2.59 10.59 -14.78
CA TYR A 67 3.79 9.75 -14.66
C TYR A 67 4.32 9.33 -16.03
N ARG A 68 3.44 9.00 -16.98
CA ARG A 68 3.78 8.59 -18.35
C ARG A 68 4.13 9.77 -19.26
N PHE A 69 3.56 10.95 -19.02
CA PHE A 69 3.83 12.15 -19.82
C PHE A 69 5.18 12.81 -19.51
N ILE A 70 5.56 12.89 -18.23
CA ILE A 70 6.80 13.58 -17.84
C ILE A 70 8.03 12.73 -18.14
N HIS A 71 8.00 11.43 -17.81
CA HIS A 71 9.07 10.48 -18.10
C HIS A 71 8.48 9.21 -18.73
N PRO A 72 9.07 8.65 -19.80
CA PRO A 72 8.75 7.30 -20.20
C PRO A 72 9.23 6.35 -19.09
N MET A 73 8.34 6.03 -18.15
CA MET A 73 8.60 5.02 -17.13
C MET A 73 8.51 3.66 -17.80
N GLN A 74 9.66 3.02 -18.02
CA GLN A 74 9.75 1.67 -18.55
C GLN A 74 9.69 0.66 -17.41
N TRP A 75 8.60 0.74 -16.63
CA TRP A 75 8.40 -0.18 -15.53
C TRP A 75 8.23 -1.59 -16.07
N ASP A 76 8.99 -2.50 -15.48
CA ASP A 76 8.91 -3.92 -15.77
C ASP A 76 7.89 -4.54 -14.81
N ILE A 77 6.68 -4.77 -15.30
CA ILE A 77 5.54 -5.22 -14.50
C ILE A 77 5.12 -6.61 -14.98
N ASP A 78 5.49 -7.65 -14.23
CA ASP A 78 4.99 -9.02 -14.42
C ASP A 78 3.72 -9.21 -13.57
N VAL A 79 2.56 -9.39 -14.22
CA VAL A 79 1.28 -9.66 -13.54
C VAL A 79 0.79 -11.05 -13.87
N ARG A 80 0.75 -11.91 -12.84
CA ARG A 80 0.29 -13.30 -12.93
C ARG A 80 -1.07 -13.47 -12.27
N GLY A 81 -2.07 -13.70 -13.11
CA GLY A 81 -3.47 -13.84 -12.70
C GLY A 81 -4.31 -12.62 -13.06
N ARG A 82 -5.64 -12.78 -12.96
CA ARG A 82 -6.61 -11.75 -13.37
C ARG A 82 -7.27 -11.12 -12.16
N MET A 83 -7.02 -9.83 -11.97
CA MET A 83 -7.75 -9.00 -11.01
C MET A 83 -9.01 -8.43 -11.65
N GLU A 84 -10.06 -8.31 -10.84
CA GLU A 84 -11.38 -7.83 -11.26
C GLU A 84 -11.82 -6.64 -10.38
N PRO A 85 -12.15 -5.48 -10.97
CA PRO A 85 -12.53 -4.28 -10.20
C PRO A 85 -13.77 -4.41 -9.32
N GLY A 86 -14.60 -5.44 -9.52
CA GLY A 86 -15.81 -5.70 -8.73
C GLY A 86 -15.60 -6.61 -7.52
N LYS A 87 -14.38 -7.12 -7.29
CA LYS A 87 -14.07 -8.08 -6.22
C LYS A 87 -13.12 -7.48 -5.19
N SER A 88 -13.26 -7.88 -3.93
CA SER A 88 -12.35 -7.45 -2.87
C SER A 88 -11.08 -8.30 -2.85
N TYR A 89 -9.96 -7.70 -2.47
CA TYR A 89 -8.67 -8.37 -2.38
C TYR A 89 -7.90 -7.97 -1.13
N LEU A 90 -7.05 -8.87 -0.66
CA LEU A 90 -6.02 -8.58 0.33
C LEU A 90 -4.69 -8.42 -0.40
N LEU A 91 -4.12 -7.22 -0.39
CA LEU A 91 -2.82 -6.97 -1.00
C LEU A 91 -1.71 -7.05 0.05
N ILE A 92 -0.67 -7.81 -0.25
CA ILE A 92 0.53 -7.96 0.57
C ILE A 92 1.73 -7.44 -0.22
N SER A 93 2.52 -6.56 0.39
CA SER A 93 3.72 -6.01 -0.26
C SER A 93 4.89 -5.85 0.70
N ASN A 94 6.11 -5.89 0.18
CA ASN A 94 7.26 -5.29 0.85
C ASN A 94 7.13 -3.77 0.89
N HIS A 95 7.86 -3.11 1.78
CA HIS A 95 7.74 -1.67 2.02
C HIS A 95 9.11 -1.00 2.10
N GLN A 96 9.47 -0.18 1.12
CA GLN A 96 10.78 0.46 0.99
C GLN A 96 10.70 1.98 1.00
N SER A 97 9.63 2.56 0.44
CA SER A 97 9.53 4.00 0.20
C SER A 97 8.12 4.52 0.50
N TRP A 98 8.01 5.83 0.64
CA TRP A 98 6.70 6.49 0.55
C TRP A 98 6.12 6.38 -0.87
N ALA A 99 7.00 6.25 -1.88
CA ALA A 99 6.60 6.08 -3.27
C ALA A 99 5.80 4.78 -3.49
N ASP A 100 5.98 3.76 -2.65
CA ASP A 100 5.28 2.47 -2.76
C ASP A 100 3.77 2.65 -2.87
N ILE A 101 3.18 3.57 -2.10
CA ILE A 101 1.73 3.82 -2.11
C ILE A 101 1.29 4.37 -3.47
N LEU A 102 2.04 5.31 -4.05
CA LEU A 102 1.72 5.90 -5.35
C LEU A 102 1.91 4.89 -6.48
N VAL A 103 2.97 4.08 -6.39
CA VAL A 103 3.26 2.99 -7.32
C VAL A 103 2.16 1.93 -7.27
N LEU A 104 1.72 1.53 -6.08
CA LEU A 104 0.62 0.58 -5.92
C LEU A 104 -0.70 1.17 -6.42
N PHE A 105 -0.98 2.45 -6.19
CA PHE A 105 -2.17 3.09 -6.77
C PHE A 105 -2.13 3.08 -8.30
N ASP A 106 -0.99 3.38 -8.94
CA ASP A 106 -0.84 3.29 -10.40
C ASP A 106 -1.03 1.85 -10.92
N LEU A 107 -0.39 0.88 -10.26
CA LEU A 107 -0.49 -0.54 -10.61
C LEU A 107 -1.94 -1.05 -10.54
N LEU A 108 -2.65 -0.69 -9.48
CA LEU A 108 -4.00 -1.20 -9.20
C LEU A 108 -5.10 -0.42 -9.93
N HIS A 109 -4.78 0.76 -10.47
CA HIS A 109 -5.74 1.61 -11.15
C HIS A 109 -6.45 0.87 -12.29
N GLY A 110 -7.79 0.80 -12.22
CA GLY A 110 -8.62 0.09 -13.19
C GLY A 110 -8.57 -1.44 -13.11
N ARG A 111 -7.72 -2.03 -12.25
CA ARG A 111 -7.57 -3.50 -12.09
C ARG A 111 -8.26 -4.03 -10.84
N THR A 112 -8.36 -3.22 -9.79
CA THR A 112 -9.01 -3.57 -8.52
C THR A 112 -9.91 -2.43 -8.03
N PRO A 113 -10.77 -2.66 -7.03
CA PRO A 113 -11.37 -1.56 -6.28
C PRO A 113 -10.31 -0.63 -5.68
N PHE A 114 -10.72 0.56 -5.25
CA PHE A 114 -9.81 1.53 -4.67
C PHE A 114 -9.11 0.96 -3.43
N ALA A 115 -7.78 1.07 -3.42
CA ALA A 115 -6.96 0.51 -2.35
C ALA A 115 -7.06 1.34 -1.07
N ARG A 116 -7.19 0.65 0.07
CA ARG A 116 -7.28 1.24 1.40
C ARG A 116 -6.25 0.60 2.33
N PHE A 117 -5.81 1.36 3.33
CA PHE A 117 -4.83 0.93 4.32
C PHE A 117 -5.42 1.15 5.72
N PHE A 118 -5.03 0.30 6.68
CA PHE A 118 -5.34 0.57 8.09
C PHE A 118 -4.52 1.76 8.59
N MET A 119 -5.21 2.88 8.82
CA MET A 119 -4.62 4.14 9.25
C MET A 119 -4.44 4.15 10.76
N LYS A 120 -3.34 4.73 11.26
CA LYS A 120 -3.24 5.05 12.69
C LYS A 120 -4.27 6.13 13.03
N GLN A 121 -4.96 6.02 14.16
CA GLN A 121 -5.98 7.01 14.56
C GLN A 121 -5.43 8.45 14.61
N GLN A 122 -4.16 8.63 15.02
CA GLN A 122 -3.49 9.94 15.03
C GLN A 122 -3.44 10.62 13.65
N LEU A 123 -3.49 9.85 12.56
CA LEU A 123 -3.49 10.40 11.20
C LEU A 123 -4.78 11.11 10.82
N LEU A 124 -5.85 10.95 11.60
CA LEU A 124 -7.08 11.75 11.43
C LEU A 124 -6.81 13.25 11.61
N LEU A 125 -5.81 13.60 12.41
CA LEU A 125 -5.42 14.99 12.71
C LEU A 125 -4.51 15.60 11.65
N VAL A 126 -4.00 14.80 10.72
CA VAL A 126 -3.11 15.31 9.66
C VAL A 126 -3.97 16.02 8.61
N PRO A 127 -3.73 17.32 8.33
CA PRO A 127 -4.51 18.07 7.35
C PRO A 127 -4.51 17.39 5.98
N ILE A 128 -5.63 17.52 5.25
CA ILE A 128 -5.89 16.88 3.95
C ILE A 128 -5.94 15.35 4.06
N ILE A 129 -4.86 14.67 4.45
CA ILE A 129 -4.77 13.20 4.51
C ILE A 129 -5.84 12.61 5.42
N GLY A 130 -5.94 13.10 6.67
CA GLY A 130 -6.91 12.61 7.63
C GLY A 130 -8.35 12.78 7.14
N LEU A 131 -8.66 13.96 6.58
CA LEU A 131 -9.96 14.30 6.04
C LEU A 131 -10.35 13.43 4.84
N VAL A 132 -9.44 13.29 3.86
CA VAL A 132 -9.65 12.51 2.65
C VAL A 132 -9.84 11.03 2.99
N CYS A 133 -8.97 10.47 3.83
CA CYS A 133 -9.10 9.08 4.29
C CYS A 133 -10.42 8.84 5.05
N TRP A 134 -10.84 9.75 5.93
CA TRP A 134 -12.15 9.68 6.59
C TRP A 134 -13.31 9.76 5.59
N ALA A 135 -13.22 10.66 4.62
CA ALA A 135 -14.25 10.85 3.59
C ALA A 135 -14.43 9.60 2.72
N MET A 136 -13.38 8.78 2.57
CA MET A 136 -13.38 7.52 1.81
C MET A 136 -13.59 6.25 2.66
N ASP A 137 -13.95 6.40 3.94
CA ASP A 137 -14.15 5.28 4.89
C ASP A 137 -12.90 4.41 5.04
N PHE A 138 -11.72 5.02 5.17
CA PHE A 138 -10.53 4.30 5.59
C PHE A 138 -10.68 3.85 7.05
N PRO A 139 -10.21 2.64 7.39
CA PRO A 139 -10.30 2.13 8.75
C PRO A 139 -9.21 2.77 9.61
N PHE A 140 -9.60 3.52 10.64
CA PHE A 140 -8.69 4.12 11.62
C PHE A 140 -8.57 3.24 12.86
N MET A 141 -7.35 2.84 13.16
CA MET A 141 -7.02 1.90 14.23
C MET A 141 -6.29 2.59 15.37
N LYS A 142 -6.71 2.30 16.59
CA LYS A 142 -5.88 2.50 17.78
C LYS A 142 -4.77 1.45 17.74
N ARG A 143 -3.55 1.85 18.10
CA ARG A 143 -2.44 0.91 18.29
C ARG A 143 -2.05 0.98 19.75
N HIS A 144 -2.42 -0.04 20.49
CA HIS A 144 -1.97 -0.19 21.88
C HIS A 144 -0.55 -0.76 21.88
N SER A 145 0.30 -0.25 22.79
CA SER A 145 1.64 -0.81 22.97
C SER A 145 1.54 -2.19 23.63
N ARG A 146 2.59 -3.00 23.53
CA ARG A 146 2.59 -4.34 24.15
C ARG A 146 2.41 -4.24 25.67
N GLU A 147 3.00 -3.23 26.27
CA GLU A 147 2.93 -2.93 27.70
C GLU A 147 1.51 -2.53 28.10
N ALA A 148 0.86 -1.68 27.29
CA ALA A 148 -0.52 -1.28 27.53
C ALA A 148 -1.51 -2.45 27.42
N VAL A 149 -1.31 -3.34 26.43
CA VAL A 149 -2.14 -4.55 26.28
C VAL A 149 -1.88 -5.55 27.42
N ALA A 150 -0.62 -5.70 27.86
CA ALA A 150 -0.29 -6.55 29.00
C ALA A 150 -0.93 -6.04 30.30
N ALA A 151 -0.96 -4.72 30.50
CA ALA A 151 -1.60 -4.09 31.66
C ALA A 151 -3.13 -4.17 31.61
N ASN A 152 -3.74 -4.19 30.41
CA ASN A 152 -5.18 -4.33 30.25
C ASN A 152 -5.53 -5.18 29.02
N PRO A 153 -5.72 -6.50 29.20
CA PRO A 153 -6.08 -7.42 28.12
C PRO A 153 -7.39 -7.06 27.38
N ALA A 154 -8.30 -6.32 28.02
CA ALA A 154 -9.56 -5.90 27.39
C ALA A 154 -9.36 -4.92 26.21
N LEU A 155 -8.21 -4.21 26.15
CA LEU A 155 -7.85 -3.35 25.02
C LEU A 155 -7.73 -4.14 23.72
N ARG A 156 -7.33 -5.43 23.80
CA ARG A 156 -7.21 -6.32 22.64
C ARG A 156 -8.57 -6.64 22.01
N GLY A 157 -9.58 -6.91 22.85
CA GLY A 157 -10.94 -7.19 22.40
C GLY A 157 -11.60 -5.96 21.74
N GLN A 158 -11.30 -4.76 22.24
CA GLN A 158 -11.78 -3.51 21.66
C GLN A 158 -11.22 -3.26 20.25
N ASP A 159 -9.95 -3.58 20.01
CA ASP A 159 -9.34 -3.45 18.69
C ASP A 159 -10.00 -4.38 17.66
N LEU A 160 -10.30 -5.63 18.06
CA LEU A 160 -10.97 -6.60 17.18
C LEU A 160 -12.38 -6.14 16.79
N ALA A 161 -13.18 -5.69 17.77
CA ALA A 161 -14.54 -5.21 17.52
C ALA A 161 -14.56 -3.94 16.66
N THR A 162 -13.63 -3.01 16.92
CA THR A 162 -13.47 -1.78 16.13
C THR A 162 -13.08 -2.10 14.69
N THR A 163 -12.14 -3.04 14.49
CA THR A 163 -11.74 -3.51 13.16
C THR A 163 -12.93 -4.12 12.42
N ARG A 164 -13.65 -5.06 13.06
CA ARG A 164 -14.82 -5.71 12.46
C ARG A 164 -15.84 -4.69 12.02
N ARG A 165 -16.17 -3.71 12.88
CA ARG A 165 -17.12 -2.63 12.55
C ARG A 165 -16.63 -1.73 11.42
N ALA A 166 -15.34 -1.40 11.38
CA ALA A 166 -14.77 -0.62 10.28
C ALA A 166 -14.82 -1.39 8.95
N CYS A 167 -14.66 -2.72 9.01
CA CYS A 167 -14.71 -3.61 7.85
C CYS A 167 -16.15 -3.98 7.42
N GLU A 168 -17.19 -3.74 8.24
CA GLU A 168 -18.59 -4.00 7.85
C GLU A 168 -19.01 -3.23 6.60
N ILE A 169 -18.48 -2.02 6.42
CA ILE A 169 -18.72 -1.19 5.23
C ILE A 169 -18.28 -1.94 3.96
N TYR A 170 -17.19 -2.70 4.05
CA TYR A 170 -16.61 -3.44 2.92
C TYR A 170 -17.39 -4.68 2.52
N ARG A 171 -18.35 -5.14 3.35
CA ARG A 171 -19.27 -6.22 2.97
C ARG A 171 -20.17 -5.84 1.79
N ARG A 172 -20.37 -4.54 1.57
CA ARG A 172 -21.29 -4.01 0.55
C ARG A 172 -20.55 -3.24 -0.55
N GLU A 173 -19.30 -2.89 -0.32
CA GLU A 173 -18.48 -2.09 -1.23
C GLU A 173 -17.12 -2.77 -1.43
N PRO A 174 -16.80 -3.23 -2.65
CA PRO A 174 -15.52 -3.87 -2.93
C PRO A 174 -14.32 -3.00 -2.52
N VAL A 175 -13.28 -3.64 -1.97
CA VAL A 175 -12.07 -2.96 -1.49
C VAL A 175 -10.83 -3.80 -1.72
N THR A 176 -9.71 -3.13 -2.00
CA THR A 176 -8.38 -3.74 -1.90
C THR A 176 -7.74 -3.29 -0.60
N VAL A 177 -7.56 -4.20 0.36
CA VAL A 177 -6.94 -3.88 1.66
C VAL A 177 -5.44 -4.12 1.55
N VAL A 178 -4.64 -3.06 1.66
CA VAL A 178 -3.18 -3.15 1.52
C VAL A 178 -2.50 -3.35 2.87
N ASN A 179 -1.60 -4.32 2.93
CA ASN A 179 -0.83 -4.66 4.10
C ASN A 179 0.68 -4.74 3.80
N PHE A 180 1.43 -3.85 4.42
CA PHE A 180 2.88 -3.86 4.43
C PHE A 180 3.37 -4.63 5.67
N LEU A 181 3.67 -5.92 5.54
CA LEU A 181 3.91 -6.78 6.71
C LEU A 181 5.17 -6.38 7.49
N GLU A 182 6.14 -5.70 6.88
CA GLU A 182 7.32 -5.17 7.58
C GLU A 182 6.92 -4.16 8.69
N GLY A 183 5.77 -3.49 8.52
CA GLY A 183 5.23 -2.49 9.43
C GLY A 183 6.07 -1.20 9.53
N THR A 184 7.15 -1.10 8.77
CA THR A 184 8.00 0.08 8.59
C THR A 184 8.74 -0.06 7.26
N ARG A 185 9.21 1.06 6.72
CA ARG A 185 10.06 1.06 5.52
C ARG A 185 11.38 0.36 5.78
N PHE A 186 11.77 -0.52 4.88
CA PHE A 186 13.03 -1.21 4.83
C PHE A 186 14.20 -0.23 4.85
N THR A 187 15.18 -0.52 5.69
CA THR A 187 16.52 0.03 5.58
C THR A 187 17.50 -1.06 6.01
N GLU A 188 18.71 -1.02 5.45
CA GLU A 188 19.74 -1.99 5.80
C GLU A 188 20.05 -2.00 7.30
N ALA A 189 20.12 -0.82 7.92
CA ALA A 189 20.30 -0.67 9.36
C ALA A 189 19.19 -1.38 10.17
N LYS A 190 17.92 -1.31 9.75
CA LYS A 190 16.81 -2.01 10.43
C LYS A 190 16.87 -3.51 10.20
N ARG A 191 17.30 -3.95 9.02
CA ARG A 191 17.45 -5.38 8.69
C ARG A 191 18.47 -6.02 9.62
N VAL A 192 19.64 -5.39 9.75
CA VAL A 192 20.71 -5.82 10.67
C VAL A 192 20.24 -5.76 12.13
N ALA A 193 19.70 -4.62 12.57
CA ALA A 193 19.27 -4.44 13.96
C ALA A 193 18.16 -5.41 14.41
N SER A 194 17.28 -5.82 13.49
CA SER A 194 16.21 -6.78 13.78
C SER A 194 16.63 -8.24 13.60
N GLY A 195 17.86 -8.49 13.14
CA GLY A 195 18.37 -9.82 12.79
C GLY A 195 17.47 -10.52 11.78
N SER A 196 17.08 -9.81 10.71
CA SER A 196 16.21 -10.39 9.68
C SER A 196 16.90 -11.58 9.00
N PRO A 197 16.22 -12.74 8.83
CA PRO A 197 16.80 -13.88 8.11
C PRO A 197 16.77 -13.69 6.59
N TYR A 198 16.14 -12.61 6.11
CA TYR A 198 15.94 -12.31 4.69
C TYR A 198 17.01 -11.33 4.20
N LYS A 199 17.43 -11.46 2.93
CA LYS A 199 18.48 -10.61 2.38
C LYS A 199 17.98 -9.19 2.10
N HIS A 200 16.75 -9.04 1.63
CA HIS A 200 16.19 -7.78 1.12
C HIS A 200 14.93 -7.30 1.85
N LEU A 201 14.55 -7.99 2.94
CA LEU A 201 13.30 -7.73 3.65
C LEU A 201 13.50 -7.64 5.16
N LEU A 202 12.65 -6.89 5.85
CA LEU A 202 12.50 -7.01 7.30
C LEU A 202 11.62 -8.22 7.65
N LYS A 203 11.68 -8.66 8.92
CA LYS A 203 10.79 -9.71 9.45
C LYS A 203 9.32 -9.29 9.31
N PRO A 204 8.44 -10.14 8.75
CA PRO A 204 7.03 -9.82 8.62
C PRO A 204 6.31 -9.88 9.97
N LYS A 205 5.35 -8.97 10.16
CA LYS A 205 4.46 -8.90 11.33
C LYS A 205 3.12 -9.56 10.99
N ALA A 206 3.05 -10.87 11.21
CA ALA A 206 1.91 -11.70 10.81
C ALA A 206 0.59 -11.42 11.57
N ALA A 207 0.65 -10.92 12.80
CA ALA A 207 -0.56 -10.74 13.64
C ALA A 207 -1.61 -9.83 12.98
N GLY A 208 -1.21 -8.67 12.46
CA GLY A 208 -2.12 -7.73 11.78
C GLY A 208 -2.81 -8.34 10.55
N LEU A 209 -2.11 -9.21 9.84
CA LEU A 209 -2.65 -9.93 8.69
C LEU A 209 -3.70 -10.96 9.12
N SER A 210 -3.42 -11.74 10.18
CA SER A 210 -4.39 -12.69 10.73
C SER A 210 -5.66 -12.00 11.22
N PHE A 211 -5.56 -10.84 11.86
CA PHE A 211 -6.73 -10.06 12.24
C PHE A 211 -7.57 -9.62 11.03
N THR A 212 -6.92 -9.21 9.95
CA THR A 212 -7.60 -8.81 8.71
C THR A 212 -8.33 -10.00 8.09
N LEU A 213 -7.67 -11.16 8.01
CA LEU A 213 -8.27 -12.39 7.48
C LEU A 213 -9.44 -12.88 8.33
N ASN A 214 -9.33 -12.86 9.66
CA ASN A 214 -10.44 -13.22 10.55
C ASN A 214 -11.64 -12.26 10.46
N ALA A 215 -11.41 -10.98 10.13
CA ALA A 215 -12.48 -9.98 10.07
C ALA A 215 -13.24 -10.00 8.73
N MET A 216 -12.55 -10.31 7.62
CA MET A 216 -13.12 -10.15 6.28
C MET A 216 -12.58 -11.13 5.22
N GLY A 217 -11.88 -12.19 5.64
CA GLY A 217 -11.27 -13.18 4.75
C GLY A 217 -12.24 -13.79 3.73
N GLU A 218 -13.45 -14.12 4.16
CA GLU A 218 -14.52 -14.67 3.31
C GLU A 218 -14.95 -13.71 2.18
N GLN A 219 -14.68 -12.41 2.30
CA GLN A 219 -15.05 -11.41 1.30
C GLN A 219 -13.99 -11.27 0.20
N PHE A 220 -12.76 -11.73 0.46
CA PHE A 220 -11.67 -11.60 -0.49
C PHE A 220 -11.75 -12.68 -1.55
N ALA A 221 -11.61 -12.27 -2.81
CA ALA A 221 -11.50 -13.20 -3.93
C ALA A 221 -10.09 -13.79 -4.09
N GLY A 222 -9.09 -13.16 -3.50
CA GLY A 222 -7.68 -13.55 -3.63
C GLY A 222 -6.75 -12.68 -2.80
N ILE A 223 -5.50 -13.12 -2.73
CA ILE A 223 -4.39 -12.35 -2.18
C ILE A 223 -3.56 -11.82 -3.34
N ILE A 224 -3.40 -10.51 -3.44
CA ILE A 224 -2.50 -9.88 -4.40
C ILE A 224 -1.13 -9.76 -3.73
N ASP A 225 -0.19 -10.63 -4.08
CA ASP A 225 1.19 -10.56 -3.59
C ASP A 225 2.02 -9.69 -4.53
N VAL A 226 2.42 -8.51 -4.07
CA VAL A 226 3.23 -7.56 -4.84
C VAL A 226 4.66 -7.54 -4.30
N THR A 227 5.63 -7.67 -5.19
CA THR A 227 7.05 -7.43 -4.91
C THR A 227 7.49 -6.21 -5.69
N ILE A 228 7.93 -5.16 -5.00
CA ILE A 228 8.43 -3.93 -5.60
C ILE A 228 9.96 -3.92 -5.50
N ALA A 229 10.67 -3.69 -6.61
CA ALA A 229 12.12 -3.58 -6.65
C ALA A 229 12.54 -2.23 -7.26
N TYR A 230 13.06 -1.34 -6.41
CA TYR A 230 13.66 -0.08 -6.85
C TYR A 230 15.11 -0.29 -7.29
N GLN A 231 15.56 0.53 -8.23
CA GLN A 231 16.96 0.58 -8.63
C GLN A 231 17.82 1.20 -7.51
N PRO A 232 19.06 0.71 -7.31
CA PRO A 232 20.02 1.39 -6.46
C PRO A 232 20.19 2.85 -6.90
N SER A 233 20.14 3.76 -5.93
CA SER A 233 20.26 5.20 -6.17
C SER A 233 21.06 5.84 -5.03
N GLY A 234 21.94 6.78 -5.36
CA GLY A 234 22.63 7.60 -4.36
C GLY A 234 21.72 8.62 -3.67
N LYS A 235 20.53 8.86 -4.22
CA LYS A 235 19.48 9.74 -3.67
C LYS A 235 18.43 8.92 -2.91
N GLY A 236 17.69 9.57 -2.01
CA GLY A 236 16.53 8.95 -1.38
C GLY A 236 15.48 8.51 -2.42
N LEU A 237 14.89 7.32 -2.24
CA LEU A 237 14.05 6.67 -3.26
C LEU A 237 12.93 7.57 -3.82
N VAL A 238 12.24 8.33 -2.96
CA VAL A 238 11.19 9.26 -3.40
C VAL A 238 11.74 10.32 -4.35
N TRP A 239 12.90 10.91 -4.01
CA TRP A 239 13.52 11.94 -4.85
C TRP A 239 14.06 11.35 -6.14
N SER A 240 14.70 10.18 -6.09
CA SER A 240 15.15 9.47 -7.29
C SER A 240 13.99 9.17 -8.26
N TRP A 241 12.82 8.79 -7.71
CA TRP A 241 11.61 8.55 -8.49
C TRP A 241 11.00 9.84 -9.07
N LEU A 242 11.10 10.96 -8.35
CA LEU A 242 10.70 12.28 -8.87
C LEU A 242 11.62 12.73 -10.01
N CYS A 243 12.93 12.52 -9.85
CA CYS A 243 13.95 12.84 -10.84
C CYS A 243 13.96 11.93 -12.08
N GLY A 244 13.27 10.79 -12.04
CA GLY A 244 13.19 9.85 -13.15
C GLY A 244 14.21 8.71 -13.12
N GLU A 245 15.06 8.63 -12.08
CA GLU A 245 16.08 7.56 -11.91
C GLU A 245 15.48 6.18 -11.60
N GLN A 246 14.17 6.12 -11.35
CA GLN A 246 13.42 4.89 -11.11
C GLN A 246 12.53 4.55 -12.31
N ASP A 247 12.99 4.88 -13.52
CA ASP A 247 12.32 4.56 -14.78
C ASP A 247 12.28 3.06 -15.06
N GLN A 248 13.23 2.29 -14.52
CA GLN A 248 13.28 0.83 -14.57
C GLN A 248 12.83 0.17 -13.25
N LEU A 249 11.92 0.78 -12.48
CA LEU A 249 11.26 0.10 -11.36
C LEU A 249 10.67 -1.23 -11.84
N ALA A 250 10.88 -2.32 -11.10
CA ALA A 250 10.13 -3.56 -11.34
C ALA A 250 9.07 -3.81 -10.30
N MET A 251 8.01 -4.44 -10.78
CA MET A 251 6.97 -5.03 -9.95
C MET A 251 6.64 -6.43 -10.45
N HIS A 252 6.56 -7.35 -9.50
CA HIS A 252 5.97 -8.66 -9.74
C HIS A 252 4.69 -8.78 -8.94
N VAL A 253 3.63 -9.26 -9.57
CA VAL A 253 2.32 -9.42 -8.97
C VAL A 253 1.85 -10.85 -9.18
N ASP A 254 1.55 -11.57 -8.10
CA ASP A 254 0.81 -12.83 -8.17
C ASP A 254 -0.56 -12.66 -7.54
N LEU A 255 -1.60 -13.17 -8.20
CA LEU A 255 -2.89 -13.42 -7.57
C LEU A 255 -2.92 -14.84 -7.01
N LEU A 256 -2.88 -14.95 -5.69
CA LEU A 256 -2.87 -16.20 -4.95
C LEU A 256 -4.27 -16.53 -4.39
N PRO A 257 -4.65 -17.82 -4.27
CA PRO A 257 -5.85 -18.20 -3.55
C PRO A 257 -5.71 -17.88 -2.05
N LEU A 258 -6.83 -17.63 -1.38
CA LEU A 258 -6.83 -17.57 0.08
C LEU A 258 -6.68 -18.98 0.66
N PRO A 259 -5.73 -19.20 1.59
CA PRO A 259 -5.62 -20.47 2.29
C PRO A 259 -6.83 -20.64 3.22
N ALA A 260 -7.73 -21.57 2.90
CA ALA A 260 -8.97 -21.79 3.65
C ALA A 260 -8.70 -22.06 5.15
N GLU A 261 -7.64 -22.81 5.44
CA GLU A 261 -7.18 -23.14 6.79
C GLU A 261 -6.68 -21.94 7.62
N LEU A 262 -6.45 -20.77 6.99
CA LEU A 262 -5.97 -19.56 7.66
C LEU A 262 -7.04 -18.46 7.77
N LEU A 263 -8.26 -18.72 7.28
CA LEU A 263 -9.38 -17.76 7.33
C LEU A 263 -9.96 -17.63 8.75
N HIS A 264 -10.03 -18.74 9.47
CA HIS A 264 -10.71 -18.83 10.77
C HIS A 264 -9.79 -19.49 11.79
N GLY A 265 -9.12 -18.67 12.61
CA GLY A 265 -8.32 -19.21 13.70
C GLY A 265 -7.79 -18.15 14.65
N ASP A 266 -7.48 -18.57 15.87
CA ASP A 266 -7.07 -17.69 16.94
C ASP A 266 -5.54 -17.54 16.99
N TYR A 267 -5.01 -16.50 16.35
CA TYR A 267 -3.56 -16.24 16.33
C TYR A 267 -2.96 -16.01 17.73
N ASP A 268 -3.76 -15.54 18.68
CA ASP A 268 -3.29 -15.20 20.01
C ASP A 268 -3.41 -16.38 20.98
N GLY A 269 -4.58 -17.03 21.00
CA GLY A 269 -4.90 -18.13 21.91
C GLY A 269 -4.54 -19.53 21.41
N ASP A 270 -4.39 -19.75 20.09
CA ASP A 270 -4.03 -21.04 19.52
C ASP A 270 -2.59 -21.03 18.99
N ALA A 271 -1.71 -21.72 19.73
CA ALA A 271 -0.28 -21.83 19.40
C ALA A 271 -0.03 -22.63 18.11
N GLU A 272 -0.87 -23.61 17.81
CA GLU A 272 -0.75 -24.44 16.61
C GLU A 272 -1.15 -23.63 15.37
N PHE A 273 -2.30 -22.94 15.44
CA PHE A 273 -2.73 -22.01 14.40
C PHE A 273 -1.69 -20.91 14.17
N ARG A 274 -1.18 -20.29 15.23
CA ARG A 274 -0.11 -19.27 15.13
C ARG A 274 1.11 -19.82 14.40
N THR A 275 1.52 -21.05 14.69
CA THR A 275 2.67 -21.70 14.04
C THR A 275 2.41 -21.92 12.55
N ARG A 276 1.26 -22.49 12.18
CA ARG A 276 0.87 -22.69 10.78
C ARG A 276 0.79 -21.37 10.02
N PHE A 277 0.18 -20.35 10.62
CA PHE A 277 0.05 -19.02 10.03
C PHE A 277 1.43 -18.36 9.80
N GLN A 278 2.32 -18.43 10.80
CA GLN A 278 3.69 -17.92 10.66
C GLN A 278 4.48 -18.67 9.60
N ALA A 279 4.35 -19.99 9.52
CA ALA A 279 4.99 -20.80 8.49
C ALA A 279 4.54 -20.37 7.08
N TRP A 280 3.23 -20.17 6.88
CA TRP A 280 2.70 -19.68 5.61
C TRP A 280 3.21 -18.28 5.25
N VAL A 281 3.18 -17.32 6.18
CA VAL A 281 3.72 -15.97 5.96
C VAL A 281 5.20 -16.02 5.63
N ASN A 282 5.99 -16.83 6.36
CA ASN A 282 7.42 -16.99 6.11
C ASN A 282 7.68 -17.59 4.72
N GLY A 283 6.89 -18.55 4.26
CA GLY A 283 6.98 -19.09 2.91
C GLY A 283 6.71 -18.02 1.83
N LEU A 284 5.71 -17.16 2.02
CA LEU A 284 5.47 -16.01 1.14
C LEU A 284 6.66 -15.04 1.14
N TRP A 285 7.22 -14.78 2.31
CA TRP A 285 8.35 -13.88 2.48
C TRP A 285 9.64 -14.41 1.85
N GLN A 286 9.92 -15.72 2.00
CA GLN A 286 11.06 -16.39 1.34
C GLN A 286 10.97 -16.28 -0.18
N ARG A 287 9.79 -16.54 -0.76
CA ARG A 287 9.58 -16.37 -2.21
C ARG A 287 9.80 -14.93 -2.65
N LYS A 288 9.30 -13.96 -1.87
CA LYS A 288 9.47 -12.53 -2.11
C LYS A 288 10.93 -12.10 -2.07
N ASP A 289 11.69 -12.58 -1.09
CA ASP A 289 13.12 -12.29 -0.93
C ASP A 289 13.96 -12.84 -2.09
N ALA A 290 13.74 -14.12 -2.44
CA ALA A 290 14.40 -14.74 -3.60
C ALA A 290 14.03 -14.06 -4.92
N ARG A 291 12.80 -13.52 -5.01
CA ARG A 291 12.36 -12.75 -6.17
C ARG A 291 13.05 -11.39 -6.23
N LEU A 292 13.16 -10.68 -5.11
CA LEU A 292 13.92 -9.42 -5.04
C LEU A 292 15.37 -9.62 -5.46
N GLU A 293 16.02 -10.70 -5.01
CA GLU A 293 17.38 -11.03 -5.43
C GLU A 293 17.49 -11.14 -6.96
N ARG A 294 16.56 -11.85 -7.63
CA ARG A 294 16.56 -11.96 -9.09
C ARG A 294 16.29 -10.63 -9.77
N MET A 295 15.24 -9.91 -9.34
CA MET A 295 14.86 -8.62 -9.92
C MET A 295 15.99 -7.58 -9.79
N LEU A 296 16.80 -7.65 -8.74
CA LEU A 296 17.96 -6.76 -8.53
C LEU A 296 19.23 -7.28 -9.23
N GLY A 297 19.42 -8.59 -9.33
CA GLY A 297 20.60 -9.23 -9.91
C GLY A 297 20.59 -9.31 -11.44
N ASP A 298 19.42 -9.45 -12.05
CA ASP A 298 19.26 -9.52 -13.52
C ASP A 298 19.43 -8.15 -14.20
N ARG A 299 19.84 -7.12 -13.46
CA ARG A 299 19.88 -5.74 -13.93
C ARG A 299 21.28 -5.17 -13.81
N PRO A 300 21.91 -4.76 -14.92
CA PRO A 300 23.19 -4.08 -14.86
C PRO A 300 23.04 -2.79 -14.04
N ALA A 301 23.96 -2.58 -13.09
CA ALA A 301 24.09 -1.29 -12.43
C ALA A 301 24.17 -0.20 -13.50
N LEU A 302 23.39 0.87 -13.36
CA LEU A 302 23.37 2.01 -14.29
C LEU A 302 24.80 2.39 -14.70
N SER A 303 25.08 2.34 -16.01
CA SER A 303 26.35 2.82 -16.54
C SER A 303 26.57 4.28 -16.12
N PRO A 304 27.80 4.70 -15.77
CA PRO A 304 28.10 6.03 -15.24
C PRO A 304 27.73 7.22 -16.14
N THR A 305 27.27 6.99 -17.37
CA THR A 305 27.06 8.01 -18.39
C THR A 305 25.91 8.97 -18.08
N GLN A 306 25.01 8.66 -17.12
CA GLN A 306 23.97 9.60 -16.66
C GLN A 306 24.37 10.44 -15.44
N ALA A 307 25.54 10.18 -14.83
CA ALA A 307 26.05 10.96 -13.69
C ALA A 307 26.79 12.25 -14.12
N ALA A 308 27.00 12.48 -15.42
CA ALA A 308 27.79 13.60 -15.93
C ALA A 308 27.00 14.93 -16.10
N HIS A 309 25.72 14.96 -15.74
CA HIS A 309 24.91 16.19 -15.74
C HIS A 309 24.23 16.39 -14.38
N SER A 310 25.07 16.49 -13.35
CA SER A 310 24.72 17.03 -12.02
C SER A 310 24.37 18.51 -12.10
#